data_AF-X1CZT8-F1
#
_entry.id   AF-X1CZT8-F1
#
_cell.length_a   1.000
_cell.length_b   1.000
_cell.length_c   1.000
_cell.angle_alpha   90.00
_cell.angle_beta   90.00
_cell.angle_gamma   90.00
#
_symmetry.space_group_name_H-M   'P 1'
#
loop_
_entity.id
_entity.type
_entity.pdbx_description
1 polymer ?
#
loop_
_entity_poly.entity_id
_entity_poly.type
_entity_poly.pdbx_seq_one_letter_code
_entity_poly.pdbx_strand_id
1 'polypeptide(L)'
;MPTAGRFVVITKSPATGTVFDSHAGGYFGAQLRRAGIAAVIITGASTSPVYLWINDDQVEIRDASKVWGKDTDVTTDELIKATD
;
A
#
# COMPACT_ATOMS: atom_id res chain seq x y z
N MET A 1 13.75 4.72 -17.79
CA MET A 1 12.97 5.97 -17.95
C MET A 1 13.26 6.85 -16.75
N PRO A 2 13.82 8.06 -16.93
CA PRO A 2 13.93 9.03 -15.84
C PRO A 2 12.57 9.28 -15.18
N THR A 3 12.55 9.45 -13.85
CA THR A 3 11.38 9.79 -13.01
C THR A 3 10.15 8.87 -13.07
N ALA A 4 10.25 7.68 -13.68
CA ALA A 4 9.14 6.74 -13.88
C ALA A 4 8.76 5.84 -12.67
N GLY A 5 9.09 6.26 -11.45
CA GLY A 5 8.82 5.49 -10.21
C GLY A 5 7.55 5.88 -9.47
N ARG A 6 6.70 6.73 -10.06
CA ARG A 6 5.50 7.24 -9.39
C ARG A 6 4.36 6.23 -9.41
N PHE A 7 3.49 6.32 -8.41
CA PHE A 7 2.19 5.65 -8.38
C PHE A 7 1.10 6.64 -8.00
N VAL A 8 -0.14 6.27 -8.29
CA VAL A 8 -1.32 7.06 -7.99
C VAL A 8 -2.29 6.23 -7.14
N VAL A 9 -2.87 6.85 -6.12
CA VAL A 9 -3.98 6.31 -5.34
C VAL A 9 -5.24 7.07 -5.73
N ILE A 10 -6.28 6.36 -6.15
CA ILE A 10 -7.53 6.96 -6.65
C ILE A 10 -8.70 6.45 -5.80
N THR A 11 -9.57 7.35 -5.35
CA THR A 11 -10.76 7.00 -4.56
C THR A 11 -11.84 8.08 -4.66
N LYS A 12 -13.01 7.82 -4.06
CA LYS A 12 -13.97 8.89 -3.74
C LYS A 12 -13.50 9.59 -2.46
N SER A 13 -13.25 10.88 -2.54
CA SER A 13 -12.78 11.68 -1.41
C SER A 13 -13.86 11.74 -0.31
N PRO A 14 -13.51 11.44 0.95
CA PRO A 14 -14.41 11.65 2.07
C PRO A 14 -14.59 13.15 2.39
N ALA A 15 -13.61 13.99 2.05
CA ALA A 15 -13.64 15.42 2.34
C ALA A 15 -14.51 16.21 1.35
N THR A 16 -14.51 15.82 0.07
CA THR A 16 -15.22 16.56 -1.00
C THR A 16 -16.38 15.79 -1.61
N GLY A 17 -16.47 14.48 -1.38
CA GLY A 17 -17.49 13.62 -1.99
C GLY A 17 -17.29 13.35 -3.49
N THR A 18 -16.22 13.86 -4.10
CA THR A 18 -15.91 13.73 -5.53
C THR A 18 -14.81 12.69 -5.80
N VAL A 19 -14.46 12.47 -7.06
CA VAL A 19 -13.24 11.75 -7.44
C VAL A 19 -12.01 12.48 -6.88
N PHE A 20 -11.05 11.70 -6.40
CA PHE A 20 -9.76 12.18 -5.90
C PHE A 20 -8.64 11.23 -6.33
N ASP A 21 -7.50 11.82 -6.68
CA ASP A 21 -6.25 11.12 -6.92
C ASP A 21 -5.09 11.78 -6.15
N SER A 22 -4.13 10.97 -5.72
CA SER A 22 -2.90 11.42 -5.05
C SER A 22 -1.69 10.70 -5.62
N HIS A 23 -0.62 11.46 -5.91
CA HIS A 23 0.58 10.96 -6.58
C HIS A 23 1.76 10.94 -5.62
N ALA A 24 2.38 9.78 -5.46
CA ALA A 24 3.61 9.62 -4.68
C ALA A 24 4.74 9.02 -5.53
N GLY A 25 5.97 9.31 -5.14
CA GLY A 25 7.19 8.76 -5.76
C GLY A 25 7.83 7.65 -4.92
N GLY A 26 9.12 7.44 -5.11
CA GLY A 26 9.90 6.45 -4.37
C GLY A 26 9.95 5.10 -5.10
N TYR A 27 9.99 4.01 -4.33
CA TYR A 27 10.21 2.66 -4.85
C TYR A 27 8.94 1.83 -5.00
N PHE A 28 7.86 2.19 -4.30
CA PHE A 28 6.64 1.37 -4.22
C PHE A 28 6.05 1.02 -5.58
N GLY A 29 5.81 2.02 -6.44
CA GLY A 29 5.22 1.80 -7.77
C GLY A 29 6.09 0.90 -8.66
N ALA A 30 7.41 1.07 -8.59
CA ALA A 30 8.35 0.23 -9.33
C ALA A 30 8.38 -1.21 -8.81
N GLN A 31 8.33 -1.42 -7.48
CA GLN A 31 8.29 -2.76 -6.88
C GLN A 31 6.98 -3.49 -7.21
N LEU A 32 5.84 -2.80 -7.15
CA LEU A 32 4.56 -3.39 -7.54
C LEU A 32 4.58 -3.87 -9.00
N ARG A 33 5.15 -3.06 -9.91
CA ARG A 33 5.30 -3.45 -11.32
C ARG A 33 6.23 -4.64 -11.52
N ARG A 34 7.29 -4.74 -10.70
CA ARG A 34 8.25 -5.88 -10.70
C ARG A 34 7.58 -7.17 -10.25
N ALA A 35 6.70 -7.11 -9.25
CA ALA A 35 5.83 -8.22 -8.85
C ALA A 35 4.77 -8.58 -9.91
N GLY A 36 4.80 -7.98 -11.10
CA GLY A 36 3.87 -8.26 -12.19
C GLY A 36 2.50 -7.57 -12.05
N ILE A 37 2.32 -6.70 -11.06
CA ILE A 37 1.03 -6.09 -10.74
C ILE A 37 0.94 -4.67 -11.33
N ALA A 38 -0.14 -4.41 -12.07
CA ALA A 38 -0.41 -3.09 -12.64
C ALA A 38 -1.21 -2.17 -11.69
N ALA A 39 -2.12 -2.75 -10.91
CA ALA A 39 -2.96 -2.03 -9.96
C ALA A 39 -3.46 -2.97 -8.86
N VAL A 40 -3.78 -2.40 -7.70
CA VAL A 40 -4.45 -3.07 -6.59
C VAL A 40 -5.78 -2.36 -6.35
N ILE A 41 -6.88 -3.13 -6.32
CA ILE A 41 -8.22 -2.61 -6.04
C ILE A 41 -8.63 -3.10 -4.66
N ILE A 42 -8.86 -2.17 -3.73
CA ILE A 42 -9.30 -2.47 -2.37
C ILE A 42 -10.79 -2.14 -2.26
N THR A 43 -11.60 -3.12 -1.89
CA THR A 43 -13.05 -2.99 -1.71
C THR A 43 -13.48 -3.60 -0.38
N GLY A 44 -14.59 -3.11 0.18
CA GLY A 44 -15.10 -3.58 1.46
C GLY A 44 -14.32 -3.00 2.64
N ALA A 45 -14.41 -3.66 3.79
CA ALA A 45 -13.71 -3.27 5.01
C ALA A 45 -13.38 -4.51 5.85
N SER A 46 -12.19 -4.53 6.46
CA SER A 46 -11.81 -5.55 7.42
C SER A 46 -12.43 -5.27 8.79
N THR A 47 -12.75 -6.32 9.55
CA THR A 47 -13.25 -6.21 10.93
C THR A 47 -12.15 -5.88 11.94
N SER A 48 -10.88 -6.01 11.56
CA SER A 48 -9.70 -5.69 12.39
C SER A 48 -8.60 -5.04 11.55
N PRO A 49 -7.61 -4.36 12.18
CA PRO A 49 -6.44 -3.85 11.49
C PRO A 49 -5.68 -4.93 10.72
N VAL A 50 -5.49 -4.72 9.43
CA VAL A 50 -4.73 -5.63 8.55
C VAL A 50 -3.88 -4.84 7.56
N TYR A 51 -2.84 -5.49 7.02
CA TYR A 51 -2.05 -4.97 5.91
C TYR A 51 -2.01 -5.99 4.76
N LEU A 52 -1.84 -5.49 3.54
CA LEU A 52 -1.64 -6.32 2.36
C LEU A 52 -0.14 -6.56 2.18
N TRP A 53 0.26 -7.82 2.16
CA TRP A 53 1.62 -8.24 1.85
C TRP A 53 1.66 -8.84 0.45
N ILE A 54 2.60 -8.36 -0.36
CA ILE A 54 2.81 -8.83 -1.73
C ILE A 54 4.29 -9.18 -1.85
N ASN A 55 4.57 -10.43 -2.19
CA ASN A 55 5.90 -10.92 -2.53
C ASN A 55 5.80 -11.74 -3.81
N ASP A 56 6.07 -11.08 -4.94
CA ASP A 56 5.87 -11.63 -6.28
C ASP A 56 4.49 -12.26 -6.49
N ASP A 57 4.41 -13.59 -6.58
CA ASP A 57 3.17 -14.34 -6.79
C ASP A 57 2.38 -14.60 -5.50
N GLN A 58 2.96 -14.31 -4.33
CA GLN A 58 2.32 -14.46 -3.03
C GLN A 58 1.64 -13.16 -2.60
N VAL A 59 0.33 -13.23 -2.36
CA VAL A 59 -0.49 -12.09 -1.94
C VAL A 59 -1.31 -12.51 -0.73
N GLU A 60 -1.11 -11.82 0.40
CA GLU A 60 -1.73 -12.16 1.68
C GLU A 60 -2.27 -10.93 2.40
N ILE A 61 -3.38 -11.10 3.12
CA ILE A 61 -3.85 -10.13 4.11
C ILE A 61 -3.39 -10.61 5.48
N ARG A 62 -2.55 -9.81 6.14
CA ARG A 62 -1.92 -10.16 7.42
C ARG A 62 -2.37 -9.23 8.55
N ASP A 63 -2.34 -9.72 9.79
CA ASP A 63 -2.69 -8.93 10.98
C ASP A 63 -1.78 -7.72 11.15
N ALA A 64 -2.37 -6.54 11.34
CA ALA A 64 -1.66 -5.29 11.58
C ALA A 64 -1.83 -4.78 13.02
N SER A 65 -2.40 -5.57 13.92
CA SER A 65 -2.74 -5.12 15.27
C SER A 65 -1.53 -4.60 16.05
N LYS A 66 -0.32 -5.11 15.78
CA LYS A 66 0.92 -4.67 16.44
C LYS A 66 1.44 -3.31 15.96
N VAL A 67 1.10 -2.90 14.75
CA VAL A 67 1.56 -1.63 14.14
C VAL A 67 0.46 -0.58 14.08
N TRP A 68 -0.79 -0.96 14.36
CA TRP A 68 -1.92 -0.05 14.32
C TRP A 68 -1.76 1.12 15.31
N GLY A 69 -1.93 2.34 14.80
CA GLY A 69 -1.78 3.57 15.59
C GLY A 69 -0.33 4.09 15.72
N LYS A 70 0.65 3.44 15.10
CA LYS A 70 2.03 3.93 15.02
C LYS A 70 2.23 4.88 13.82
N ASP A 71 3.29 5.67 13.88
CA ASP A 71 3.70 6.53 12.76
C ASP A 71 4.20 5.71 11.56
N THR A 72 4.22 6.33 10.38
CA THR A 72 4.48 5.64 9.11
C THR A 72 5.89 5.08 9.01
N ASP A 73 6.89 5.79 9.56
CA ASP A 73 8.29 5.36 9.58
C ASP A 73 8.48 4.15 10.50
N VAL A 74 7.95 4.21 11.73
CA VAL A 74 7.98 3.10 12.68
C VAL A 74 7.26 1.87 12.12
N THR A 75 6.08 2.07 11.53
CA THR A 75 5.31 0.99 10.90
C THR A 75 6.08 0.34 9.75
N THR A 76 6.72 1.14 8.90
CA THR A 76 7.50 0.63 7.76
C THR A 76 8.70 -0.18 8.24
N ASP A 77 9.46 0.35 9.20
CA ASP A 77 10.64 -0.33 9.75
C ASP A 77 10.29 -1.65 10.46
N GLU A 78 9.19 -1.69 11.21
CA GLU A 78 8.74 -2.91 11.88
C GLU A 78 8.26 -3.97 10.89
N LEU A 79 7.51 -3.58 9.86
CA LEU A 79 7.03 -4.51 8.85
C LEU A 79 8.20 -5.08 8.03
N ILE A 80 9.15 -4.25 7.59
CA ILE A 80 10.35 -4.71 6.87
C ILE A 80 11.20 -5.66 7.73
N LYS A 81 11.25 -5.50 9.05
CA LYS A 81 11.95 -6.46 9.93
C LYS A 81 11.18 -7.76 10.13
N ALA A 82 9.86 -7.72 10.04
CA ALA A 82 8.99 -8.87 10.26
C ALA A 82 8.76 -9.70 8.99
N THR A 83 9.17 -9.19 7.83
CA THR A 83 9.00 -9.82 6.52
C THR A 83 10.33 -9.88 5.79
N ASP A 84 10.60 -10.98 5.08
CA ASP A 84 11.84 -11.21 4.35
C ASP A 84 12.06 -10.25 3.16
#